data_AF-V9H812-F1
#
_entry.id   AF-V9H812-F1
#
_cell.length_a   1.000
_cell.length_b   1.000
_cell.length_c   1.000
_cell.angle_alpha   90.00
_cell.angle_beta   90.00
_cell.angle_gamma   90.00
#
_symmetry.space_group_name_H-M   'P 1'
#
loop_
_entity.id
_entity.type
_entity.pdbx_description
1 polymer ?
#
loop_
_entity_poly.entity_id
_entity_poly.type
_entity_poly.pdbx_seq_one_letter_code
_entity_poly.pdbx_strand_id
1 'polypeptide(L)' 'MTFEQALARLEIIAQSMQSQQPLDEALAAYTEGCELVKFCQTKLAEMEQKLQVLDNQKLKELNLDNE' A
#
# COMPACT_ATOMS: atom_id res chain seq x y z
N MET A 1 2.33 -0.80 -11.80
CA MET A 1 2.60 0.25 -10.79
C MET A 1 3.20 -0.42 -9.57
N THR A 2 4.29 0.12 -9.02
CA THR A 2 4.90 -0.34 -7.76
C THR A 2 4.33 0.43 -6.56
N PHE A 3 4.63 -0.03 -5.34
CA PHE A 3 4.22 0.66 -4.12
C PHE A 3 4.84 2.06 -4.03
N GLU A 4 6.14 2.17 -4.33
CA GLU A 4 6.90 3.42 -4.29
C GLU A 4 6.36 4.41 -5.33
N GLN A 5 5.97 3.93 -6.51
CA GLN A 5 5.33 4.76 -7.52
C GLN A 5 3.97 5.30 -7.05
N ALA A 6 3.15 4.45 -6.43
CA ALA A 6 1.85 4.86 -5.90
C ALA A 6 1.99 5.85 -4.73
N LEU A 7 2.98 5.65 -3.86
CA LEU A 7 3.27 6.54 -2.75
C LEU A 7 3.77 7.91 -3.24
N ALA A 8 4.72 7.94 -4.18
CA ALA A 8 5.20 9.19 -4.78
C ALA A 8 4.07 9.96 -5.47
N ARG A 9 3.13 9.25 -6.10
CA ARG A 9 1.95 9.89 -6.70
C ARG A 9 1.02 10.49 -5.65
N LEU A 10 0.81 9.81 -4.52
CA LEU A 10 0.03 10.34 -3.40
C LEU A 10 0.64 11.62 -2.83
N GLU A 11 1.97 11.71 -2.71
CA GLU A 11 2.65 12.93 -2.27
C GLU A 11 2.39 14.09 -3.22
N ILE A 12 2.43 13.85 -4.53
CA ILE A 12 2.13 14.87 -5.56
C ILE A 12 0.68 15.36 -5.44
N ILE A 13 -0.27 14.44 -5.28
CA ILE A 13 -1.70 14.76 -5.10
C ILE A 13 -1.89 15.58 -3.81
N ALA A 14 -1.29 15.16 -2.70
CA ALA A 14 -1.38 15.87 -1.44
C ALA A 14 -0.77 17.28 -1.52
N GLN A 15 0.31 17.44 -2.28
CA GLN A 15 0.92 18.75 -2.55
C GLN A 15 0.03 19.62 -3.43
N SER A 16 -0.61 19.06 -4.47
CA SER A 16 -1.49 19.83 -5.36
C SER A 16 -2.70 20.38 -4.62
N MET A 17 -3.27 19.58 -3.71
CA MET A 17 -4.42 19.96 -2.88
C MET A 17 -4.13 21.10 -1.89
N GLN A 18 -2.87 21.46 -1.65
CA GLN A 18 -2.52 22.63 -0.83
C GLN A 18 -2.68 23.96 -1.60
N SER A 19 -2.87 23.89 -2.93
CA SER A 19 -3.07 25.04 -3.80
C SER A 19 -4.56 25.32 -4.00
N GLN A 20 -4.94 26.55 -4.35
CA GLN A 20 -6.30 26.82 -4.81
C GLN A 20 -6.51 26.16 -6.17
N GLN A 21 -7.31 25.09 -6.19
CA GLN A 21 -7.68 24.37 -7.41
C GLN A 21 -9.19 24.52 -7.68
N PRO A 22 -9.61 24.48 -8.96
CA PRO A 22 -11.01 24.30 -9.33
C PRO A 22 -11.61 23.06 -8.66
N LEU A 23 -12.91 23.12 -8.34
CA LEU A 23 -13.60 22.02 -7.63
C LEU A 23 -13.49 20.68 -8.39
N ASP A 24 -13.60 20.71 -9.71
CA ASP A 24 -13.51 19.52 -10.54
C ASP A 24 -12.12 18.86 -10.48
N GLU A 25 -11.06 19.67 -10.44
CA GLU A 25 -9.69 19.18 -10.28
C GLU A 25 -9.45 18.60 -8.89
N ALA A 26 -9.96 19.26 -7.85
CA ALA A 26 -9.88 18.78 -6.48
C ALA A 26 -10.62 17.43 -6.33
N LEU A 27 -11.76 17.26 -6.98
CA LEU A 27 -12.53 16.02 -6.98
C LEU A 27 -11.78 14.90 -7.72
N ALA A 28 -11.17 15.20 -8.86
CA ALA A 28 -10.35 14.24 -9.61
C ALA A 28 -9.13 13.80 -8.78
N ALA A 29 -8.41 14.75 -8.17
CA ALA A 29 -7.27 14.49 -7.30
C ALA A 29 -7.65 13.62 -6.10
N TYR A 30 -8.79 13.89 -5.46
CA TYR A 30 -9.31 13.09 -4.36
C TYR A 30 -9.65 11.66 -4.78
N THR A 31 -10.32 11.51 -5.93
CA THR A 31 -10.72 10.18 -6.45
C THR A 31 -9.48 9.34 -6.76
N GLU A 32 -8.50 9.93 -7.45
CA GLU A 32 -7.23 9.28 -7.74
C GLU A 32 -6.50 8.89 -6.44
N GLY A 33 -6.45 9.80 -5.46
CA GLY A 33 -5.85 9.54 -4.16
C GLY A 33 -6.49 8.34 -3.44
N CYS A 34 -7.82 8.22 -3.47
CA CYS A 34 -8.53 7.09 -2.88
C CYS A 34 -8.13 5.75 -3.51
N GLU A 35 -8.01 5.71 -4.84
CA GLU A 35 -7.60 4.50 -5.56
C GLU A 35 -6.16 4.11 -5.22
N LEU A 36 -5.25 5.08 -5.14
CA LEU A 36 -3.86 4.86 -4.79
C LEU A 36 -3.69 4.37 -3.34
N VAL A 37 -4.43 4.95 -2.39
CA VAL A 37 -4.44 4.49 -0.99
C VAL A 37 -4.89 3.02 -0.92
N LYS A 38 -5.97 2.68 -1.62
CA LYS A 38 -6.48 1.30 -1.67
C LYS A 38 -5.46 0.33 -2.28
N PHE A 39 -4.77 0.76 -3.33
CA PHE A 39 -3.68 -0.01 -3.94
C PHE A 39 -2.55 -0.26 -2.93
N CYS A 40 -2.07 0.78 -2.24
CA CYS A 40 -1.01 0.68 -1.25
C CYS A 40 -1.39 -0.27 -0.10
N GLN A 41 -2.60 -0.15 0.45
CA GLN A 41 -3.11 -1.03 1.50
C GLN A 41 -3.16 -2.50 1.04
N THR A 42 -3.61 -2.76 -0.18
CA THR A 42 -3.64 -4.11 -0.75
C THR A 42 -2.23 -4.69 -0.86
N LYS A 43 -1.26 -3.91 -1.32
CA LYS A 43 0.14 -4.35 -1.41
C LYS A 43 0.76 -4.66 -0.06
N LEU A 44 0.47 -3.85 0.96
CA LEU A 44 0.92 -4.11 2.33
C LEU A 44 0.31 -5.40 2.89
N ALA A 45 -1.00 -5.61 2.71
CA ALA A 45 -1.67 -6.83 3.14
C ALA A 45 -1.11 -8.08 2.46
N GLU A 46 -0.82 -8.02 1.14
CA GLU A 46 -0.16 -9.10 0.42
C GLU A 46 1.22 -9.45 1.00
N MET A 47 1.98 -8.45 1.45
CA MET A 47 3.30 -8.66 2.06
C MET A 47 3.18 -9.24 3.47
N GLU A 48 2.25 -8.74 4.28
CA GLU A 48 1.98 -9.26 5.62
C GLU A 48 1.56 -10.73 5.56
N GLN A 49 0.68 -11.10 4.63
CA GLN A 49 0.28 -12.48 4.43
C GLN A 49 1.47 -13.37 4.04
N LYS A 50 2.37 -12.88 3.19
CA LYS A 50 3.59 -13.62 2.81
C LYS A 50 4.52 -13.84 4.00
N LEU A 51 4.72 -12.82 4.83
CA LEU A 51 5.51 -12.92 6.06
C LEU A 51 4.91 -13.95 7.00
N GLN A 52 3.59 -13.92 7.21
CA GLN A 52 2.90 -14.89 8.08
C GLN A 52 3.08 -16.34 7.60
N VAL A 53 3.06 -16.58 6.28
CA VAL A 53 3.31 -17.93 5.73
C VAL A 53 4.76 -18.36 6.00
N LEU A 54 5.74 -17.47 5.80
CA LEU A 54 7.15 -17.77 6.06
C LEU A 54 7.42 -18.05 7.54
N ASP A 55 6.83 -17.26 8.44
CA ASP A 55 6.96 -17.47 9.89
C ASP A 55 6.34 -18.81 10.32
N ASN A 56 5.17 -19.15 9.77
CA ASN A 56 4.53 -20.45 10.02
C ASN A 56 5.33 -21.63 9.46
N GLN A 57 5.98 -21.47 8.31
CA GLN A 57 6.87 -22.49 7.74
C GLN A 57 8.09 -22.69 8.63
N LYS A 58 8.75 -21.60 9.03
CA LYS A 58 9.89 -21.63 9.95
C LYS A 58 9.55 -22.25 11.30
N LEU A 59 8.35 -21.96 11.83
CA LEU A 59 7.86 -22.58 13.06
C LEU A 59 7.63 -24.08 12.91
N LYS A 60 7.12 -24.55 11.76
CA LYS A 60 6.99 -26.00 11.49
C LYS A 60 8.34 -26.69 11.42
N GLU A 61 9.32 -26.11 10.74
CA GLU A 61 10.68 -26.65 10.64
C GLU A 61 11.32 -26.84 12.02
N LEU A 62 11.23 -25.85 12.91
CA LEU A 62 11.75 -25.95 14.29
C LEU A 62 11.05 -27.01 15.17
N ASN A 63 9.80 -27.37 14.84
CA ASN A 63 9.09 -28.43 15.55
C ASN A 63 9.41 -29.83 15.01
N LEU A 64 9.92 -29.94 13.77
CA LEU A 64 10.32 -31.20 13.16
C LEU A 64 11.71 -31.68 13.61
N ASP A 65 12.53 -30.77 14.14
CA ASP A 65 13.86 -31.08 14.68
C ASP A 65 13.84 -31.61 16.13
N ASN A 66 12.64 -31.72 16.73
CA ASN A 66 12.44 -32.14 18.13
C ASN A 66 11.82 -33.55 18.30
N GLU A 67 11.74 -34.36 17.24
CA GLU A 67 11.38 -35.80 17.33
C GLU A 67 12.59 -36.72 17.11
#